data_AF-A0A536VU62-F1
#
_entry.id   AF-A0A536VU62-F1
#
_cell.length_a   1.000
_cell.length_b   1.000
_cell.length_c   1.000
_cell.angle_alpha   90.00
_cell.angle_beta   90.00
_cell.angle_gamma   90.00
#
_symmetry.space_group_name_H-M   'P 1'
#
loop_
_entity.id
_entity.type
_entity.pdbx_description
1 polymer ?
#
loop_
_entity_poly.entity_id
_entity_poly.type
_entity_poly.pdbx_seq_one_letter_code
_entity_poly.pdbx_strand_id
1 'polypeptide(L)'
;MKCSHLLIGALTAFSLGGCLSTTRIDAEDNRLFLPSVRGSVNLTQSKESPSQPRDGHALEFEAFRARGGDSQSLAAGQSPVILNNTTFLAPQQLRNDFDFHFADISWRWRKFFGGRSLGLDTFAGLGYAWLDLTVSSMSQQASQHFSNLGPQGGVGLIWRLRPGTSLQARIAGFVSATDGVNRAARAEVFLVQALGENVTVRAGYAAWEAKGQALPDISDFRLRFSGAALGLQFDFSP
;
A
#
# COMPACT_ATOMS: atom_id res chain seq x y z
N MET A 1 35.37 67.58 7.07
CA MET A 1 36.53 66.90 6.46
C MET A 1 36.64 65.49 7.03
N LYS A 2 36.67 64.50 6.13
CA LYS A 2 37.35 63.18 6.20
C LYS A 2 36.86 62.10 7.18
N CYS A 3 36.35 61.02 6.57
CA CYS A 3 36.63 59.58 6.76
C CYS A 3 36.58 59.00 8.20
N SER A 4 35.96 57.85 8.45
CA SER A 4 36.22 56.58 7.75
C SER A 4 35.09 55.56 7.95
N HIS A 5 34.68 54.94 6.83
CA HIS A 5 33.98 53.67 6.75
C HIS A 5 34.96 52.51 7.06
N LEU A 6 34.60 51.60 7.96
CA LEU A 6 35.11 50.23 8.17
C LEU A 6 34.11 49.59 9.15
N LEU A 7 33.51 48.41 9.00
CA LEU A 7 33.86 47.20 8.26
C LEU A 7 32.55 46.38 8.18
N ILE A 8 31.85 46.39 7.04
CA ILE A 8 30.80 45.41 6.73
C ILE A 8 31.54 44.22 6.12
N GLY A 9 31.97 43.31 7.00
CA GLY A 9 32.67 42.08 6.64
C GLY A 9 31.68 40.99 6.26
N ALA A 10 31.64 40.70 4.97
CA ALA A 10 30.83 39.69 4.31
C ALA A 10 31.06 38.27 4.87
N LEU A 11 29.96 37.59 5.24
CA LEU A 11 29.89 36.14 5.28
C LEU A 11 28.44 35.65 5.09
N THR A 12 27.77 36.19 4.07
CA THR A 12 26.71 35.45 3.38
C THR A 12 27.38 34.40 2.50
N ALA A 13 27.85 33.34 3.14
CA ALA A 13 28.08 32.09 2.44
C ALA A 13 26.73 31.65 1.90
N PHE A 14 26.54 31.85 0.60
CA PHE A 14 25.46 31.27 -0.17
C PHE A 14 25.44 29.77 0.11
N SER A 15 24.56 29.34 1.01
CA SER A 15 24.07 27.97 1.06
C SER A 15 23.23 27.76 -0.19
N LEU A 16 23.88 27.64 -1.35
CA LEU A 16 23.38 26.97 -2.52
C LEU A 16 23.32 25.47 -2.19
N GLY A 17 22.48 25.13 -1.21
CA GLY A 17 21.94 23.79 -1.08
C GLY A 17 21.01 23.61 -2.26
N GLY A 18 21.59 23.33 -3.44
CA GLY A 18 20.81 22.85 -4.56
C GLY A 18 20.05 21.64 -4.04
N CYS A 19 18.72 21.72 -4.03
CA CYS A 19 17.90 20.53 -3.81
C CYS A 19 18.40 19.51 -4.82
N LEU A 20 19.06 18.46 -4.34
CA LEU A 20 19.48 17.35 -5.18
C LEU A 20 18.21 16.74 -5.73
N SER A 21 17.85 17.16 -6.95
CA SER A 21 16.77 16.55 -7.69
C SER A 21 17.21 15.13 -7.95
N THR A 22 16.45 14.16 -7.46
CA THR A 22 16.65 12.75 -7.75
C THR A 22 15.55 12.25 -8.68
N THR A 23 15.84 11.19 -9.42
CA THR A 23 14.83 10.50 -10.23
C THR A 23 14.08 9.52 -9.35
N ARG A 24 12.75 9.50 -9.45
CA ARG A 24 11.89 8.56 -8.73
C ARG A 24 12.22 7.11 -9.09
N ILE A 25 12.21 6.23 -8.10
CA ILE A 25 12.20 4.77 -8.30
C ILE A 25 10.76 4.37 -8.67
N ASP A 26 10.55 3.88 -9.89
CA ASP A 26 9.23 3.45 -10.36
C ASP A 26 9.24 1.95 -10.64
N ALA A 27 8.22 1.22 -10.19
CA ALA A 27 8.04 -0.17 -10.55
C ALA A 27 6.57 -0.48 -10.79
N GLU A 28 6.25 -1.04 -11.96
CA GLU A 28 4.90 -1.48 -12.31
C GLU A 28 4.87 -2.99 -12.66
N ASP A 29 4.10 -3.78 -11.91
CA ASP A 29 3.92 -5.22 -12.17
C ASP A 29 2.45 -5.65 -12.06
N ASN A 30 1.82 -5.90 -13.20
CA ASN A 30 0.38 -6.17 -13.31
C ASN A 30 0.02 -7.66 -13.44
N ARG A 31 0.97 -8.58 -13.19
CA ARG A 31 0.79 -10.03 -13.35
C ARG A 31 1.07 -10.81 -12.06
N LEU A 32 0.91 -10.16 -10.92
CA LEU A 32 1.21 -10.79 -9.63
C LEU A 32 0.12 -11.75 -9.18
N PHE A 33 0.50 -12.70 -8.33
CA PHE A 33 -0.43 -13.44 -7.50
C PHE A 33 -0.43 -12.84 -6.09
N LEU A 34 -1.62 -12.50 -5.59
CA LEU A 34 -1.82 -11.72 -4.37
C LEU A 34 -2.56 -12.57 -3.32
N PRO A 35 -1.84 -13.37 -2.51
CA PRO A 35 -2.44 -14.12 -1.42
C PRO A 35 -2.82 -13.20 -0.25
N SER A 36 -3.96 -13.47 0.37
CA SER A 36 -4.36 -12.80 1.61
C SER A 36 -5.04 -13.72 2.61
N VAL A 37 -5.02 -13.31 3.88
CA VAL A 37 -5.80 -13.92 4.96
C VAL A 37 -6.55 -12.82 5.69
N ARG A 38 -7.81 -13.08 6.02
CA ARG A 38 -8.67 -12.16 6.80
C ARG A 38 -9.31 -12.89 7.96
N GLY A 39 -9.34 -12.27 9.13
CA GLY A 39 -10.15 -12.68 10.27
C GLY A 39 -11.22 -11.64 10.55
N SER A 40 -12.42 -12.04 10.95
CA SER A 40 -13.45 -11.11 11.40
C SER A 40 -14.13 -11.63 12.67
N VAL A 41 -14.32 -10.75 13.64
CA VAL A 41 -15.12 -11.00 14.85
C VAL A 41 -16.33 -10.09 14.79
N ASN A 42 -17.50 -10.67 14.58
CA ASN A 42 -18.74 -9.91 14.51
C ASN A 42 -19.14 -9.44 15.91
N LEU A 43 -19.45 -8.16 16.05
CA LEU A 43 -19.86 -7.55 17.32
C LEU A 43 -21.40 -7.48 17.45
N THR A 44 -22.12 -7.82 16.39
CA THR A 44 -23.59 -7.82 16.35
C THR A 44 -24.09 -9.25 16.34
N GLN A 45 -24.99 -9.59 17.27
CA GLN A 45 -25.65 -10.89 17.29
C GLN A 45 -26.57 -11.04 16.08
N SER A 46 -26.50 -12.19 15.41
CA SER A 46 -27.36 -12.54 14.28
C SER A 46 -27.61 -14.04 14.25
N LYS A 47 -28.78 -14.43 13.74
CA LYS A 47 -29.13 -15.83 13.48
C LYS A 47 -28.55 -16.34 12.16
N GLU A 48 -28.04 -15.46 11.30
CA GLU A 48 -27.39 -15.84 10.05
C GLU A 48 -25.99 -16.41 10.31
N SER A 49 -25.52 -17.31 9.44
CA SER A 49 -24.18 -17.89 9.56
C SER A 49 -23.08 -16.81 9.50
N PRO A 50 -21.99 -16.92 10.30
CA PRO A 50 -20.91 -15.93 10.35
C PRO A 50 -20.24 -15.65 8.99
N SER A 51 -20.09 -16.67 8.15
CA SER A 51 -19.49 -16.58 6.81
C SER A 51 -20.36 -15.84 5.80
N GLN A 52 -21.63 -15.60 6.10
CA GLN A 52 -22.52 -14.86 5.22
C GLN A 52 -22.42 -13.35 5.48
N PRO A 53 -22.21 -12.52 4.44
CA PRO A 53 -22.17 -11.07 4.60
C PRO A 53 -23.49 -10.58 5.21
N ARG A 54 -23.46 -9.85 6.33
CA ARG A 54 -24.66 -9.39 7.08
C ARG A 54 -24.52 -7.98 7.65
N ASP A 55 -25.63 -7.41 8.07
CA ASP A 55 -25.66 -6.11 8.75
C ASP A 55 -24.85 -6.16 10.06
N GLY A 56 -24.27 -5.01 10.43
CA GLY A 56 -23.71 -4.80 11.75
C GLY A 56 -22.22 -4.49 11.74
N HIS A 57 -21.61 -4.67 12.90
CA HIS A 57 -20.24 -4.27 13.19
C HIS A 57 -19.33 -5.48 13.32
N ALA A 58 -18.06 -5.32 12.96
CA ALA A 58 -17.03 -6.32 13.22
C ALA A 58 -15.68 -5.68 13.49
N LEU A 59 -14.81 -6.41 14.19
CA LEU A 59 -13.37 -6.18 14.13
C LEU A 59 -12.80 -7.09 13.03
N GLU A 60 -12.11 -6.51 12.06
CA GLU A 60 -11.43 -7.21 10.97
C GLU A 60 -9.92 -7.13 11.16
N PHE A 61 -9.25 -8.22 10.79
CA PHE A 61 -7.81 -8.32 10.68
C PHE A 61 -7.51 -8.81 9.27
N GLU A 62 -6.59 -8.18 8.56
CA GLU A 62 -6.18 -8.67 7.24
C GLU A 62 -4.67 -8.63 7.13
N ALA A 63 -4.11 -9.61 6.43
CA ALA A 63 -2.72 -9.62 6.03
C ALA A 63 -2.61 -10.06 4.57
N PHE A 64 -1.74 -9.40 3.81
CA PHE A 64 -1.43 -9.79 2.44
C PHE A 64 0.05 -9.59 2.13
N ARG A 65 0.50 -10.26 1.06
CA ARG A 65 1.86 -10.14 0.53
C ARG A 65 1.85 -10.00 -0.99
N ALA A 66 2.76 -9.21 -1.52
CA ALA A 66 3.06 -9.10 -2.95
C ALA A 66 4.57 -9.04 -3.18
N ARG A 67 5.04 -9.79 -4.17
CA ARG A 67 6.43 -9.73 -4.62
C ARG A 67 6.44 -9.53 -6.12
N GLY A 68 7.18 -8.53 -6.59
CA GLY A 68 7.23 -8.18 -8.00
C GLY A 68 8.46 -7.36 -8.34
N GLY A 69 8.52 -6.88 -9.57
CA GLY A 69 9.57 -5.96 -9.96
C GLY A 69 9.53 -5.58 -11.43
N ASP A 70 10.16 -4.46 -11.75
CA ASP A 70 10.13 -3.83 -13.07
C ASP A 70 11.52 -3.31 -13.45
N SER A 71 11.69 -2.95 -14.72
CA SER A 71 12.91 -2.34 -15.23
C SER A 71 12.68 -0.87 -15.57
N GLN A 72 13.57 -0.01 -15.09
CA GLN A 72 13.53 1.42 -15.33
C GLN A 72 14.79 1.83 -16.10
N SER A 73 14.63 2.59 -17.19
CA SER A 73 15.78 3.18 -17.89
C SER A 73 16.07 4.57 -17.36
N LEU A 74 17.32 4.83 -16.99
CA LEU A 74 17.85 6.16 -16.73
C LEU A 74 18.53 6.68 -18.00
N ALA A 75 17.94 7.70 -18.62
CA ALA A 75 18.46 8.34 -19.82
C ALA A 75 19.57 9.36 -19.50
N ALA A 76 20.50 9.57 -20.41
CA ALA A 76 21.59 10.53 -20.22
C ALA A 76 21.06 11.93 -19.84
N GLY A 77 21.67 12.54 -18.83
CA GLY A 77 21.25 13.84 -18.29
C GLY A 77 20.10 13.79 -17.26
N GLN A 78 19.50 12.62 -17.00
CA GLN A 78 18.58 12.48 -15.88
C GLN A 78 19.33 12.53 -14.54
N SER A 79 18.64 13.07 -13.53
CA SER A 79 19.07 13.00 -12.14
C SER A 79 19.33 11.55 -11.70
N PRO A 80 20.26 11.33 -10.75
CA PRO A 80 20.50 9.98 -10.24
C PRO A 80 19.28 9.45 -9.49
N VAL A 81 19.18 8.13 -9.45
CA VAL A 81 18.40 7.41 -8.42
C VAL A 81 19.31 7.18 -7.23
N ILE A 82 18.82 7.41 -6.01
CA ILE A 82 19.54 7.14 -4.77
C ILE A 82 18.74 6.15 -3.94
N LEU A 83 19.38 5.09 -3.44
CA LEU A 83 18.78 4.19 -2.47
C LEU A 83 19.84 3.74 -1.47
N ASN A 84 19.58 3.95 -0.18
CA ASN A 84 20.48 3.55 0.92
C ASN A 84 21.92 4.03 0.66
N ASN A 85 22.08 5.34 0.42
CA ASN A 85 23.36 6.01 0.11
C ASN A 85 24.05 5.55 -1.19
N THR A 86 23.49 4.60 -1.94
CA THR A 86 24.02 4.17 -3.24
C THR A 86 23.42 5.02 -4.34
N THR A 87 24.27 5.62 -5.16
CA THR A 87 23.87 6.50 -6.27
C THR A 87 23.97 5.78 -7.60
N PHE A 88 22.85 5.68 -8.32
CA PHE A 88 22.75 5.14 -9.67
C PHE A 88 22.73 6.29 -10.68
N LEU A 89 23.88 6.52 -11.33
CA LEU A 89 24.07 7.60 -12.31
C LEU A 89 23.54 7.22 -13.70
N ALA A 90 22.94 8.16 -14.42
CA ALA A 90 22.57 7.93 -15.81
C ALA A 90 23.80 7.97 -16.76
N PRO A 91 23.74 7.33 -17.95
CA PRO A 91 22.68 6.44 -18.41
C PRO A 91 22.91 4.99 -17.98
N GLN A 92 21.85 4.31 -17.53
CA GLN A 92 21.87 2.88 -17.25
C GLN A 92 20.46 2.29 -17.19
N GLN A 93 20.35 0.97 -17.25
CA GLN A 93 19.12 0.26 -16.94
C GLN A 93 19.16 -0.22 -15.49
N LEU A 94 18.08 0.06 -14.76
CA LEU A 94 17.85 -0.39 -13.41
C LEU A 94 16.79 -1.50 -13.39
N ARG A 95 16.94 -2.40 -12.42
CA ARG A 95 15.94 -3.38 -12.04
C ARG A 95 15.49 -3.06 -10.62
N ASN A 96 14.19 -2.83 -10.47
CA ASN A 96 13.52 -2.44 -9.23
C ASN A 96 12.67 -3.62 -8.76
N ASP A 97 13.14 -4.37 -7.78
CA ASP A 97 12.41 -5.50 -7.19
C ASP A 97 11.85 -5.09 -5.81
N PHE A 98 10.65 -5.56 -5.50
CA PHE A 98 9.97 -5.27 -4.23
C PHE A 98 9.35 -6.52 -3.59
N ASP A 99 9.33 -6.55 -2.26
CA ASP A 99 8.54 -7.47 -1.43
C ASP A 99 7.71 -6.62 -0.45
N PHE A 100 6.42 -6.49 -0.75
CA PHE A 100 5.49 -5.64 -0.02
C PHE A 100 4.53 -6.49 0.80
N HIS A 101 4.42 -6.20 2.09
CA HIS A 101 3.45 -6.80 2.99
C HIS A 101 2.63 -5.70 3.64
N PHE A 102 1.38 -6.01 3.92
CA PHE A 102 0.54 -5.11 4.71
C PHE A 102 -0.33 -5.94 5.63
N ALA A 103 -0.44 -5.48 6.86
CA ALA A 103 -1.37 -6.02 7.83
C ALA A 103 -2.21 -4.88 8.41
N ASP A 104 -3.47 -5.14 8.71
CA ASP A 104 -4.33 -4.17 9.38
C ASP A 104 -5.24 -4.80 10.43
N ILE A 105 -5.65 -3.94 11.37
CA ILE A 105 -6.77 -4.15 12.27
C ILE A 105 -7.75 -3.01 12.05
N SER A 106 -9.03 -3.33 11.83
CA SER A 106 -10.06 -2.32 11.58
C SER A 106 -11.38 -2.65 12.23
N TRP A 107 -12.10 -1.59 12.59
CA TRP A 107 -13.53 -1.69 12.83
C TRP A 107 -14.26 -1.55 11.49
N ARG A 108 -15.18 -2.46 11.21
CA ARG A 108 -16.06 -2.45 10.04
C ARG A 108 -17.50 -2.20 10.46
N TRP A 109 -18.18 -1.33 9.74
CA TRP A 109 -19.65 -1.26 9.71
C TRP A 109 -20.18 -1.69 8.34
N ARG A 110 -21.29 -2.44 8.31
CA ARG A 110 -21.94 -2.89 7.08
C ARG A 110 -23.45 -2.78 7.18
N LYS A 111 -24.07 -2.37 6.06
CA LYS A 111 -25.52 -2.25 5.94
C LYS A 111 -26.01 -2.74 4.57
N PHE A 112 -27.07 -3.54 4.57
CA PHE A 112 -27.77 -4.04 3.39
C PHE A 112 -29.07 -3.28 3.12
N PHE A 113 -29.37 -3.11 1.83
CA PHE A 113 -30.51 -2.39 1.26
C PHE A 113 -31.22 -3.26 0.20
N GLY A 114 -32.35 -2.80 -0.34
CA GLY A 114 -32.99 -3.38 -1.52
C GLY A 114 -33.31 -4.88 -1.41
N GLY A 115 -34.11 -5.28 -0.42
CA GLY A 115 -34.41 -6.69 -0.18
C GLY A 115 -33.22 -7.49 0.39
N ARG A 116 -32.21 -6.80 0.92
CA ARG A 116 -30.97 -7.35 1.49
C ARG A 116 -30.02 -7.99 0.47
N SER A 117 -30.10 -7.58 -0.80
CA SER A 117 -29.22 -8.08 -1.88
C SER A 117 -27.95 -7.24 -2.04
N LEU A 118 -28.05 -5.93 -1.82
CA LEU A 118 -26.94 -4.98 -1.97
C LEU A 118 -26.53 -4.45 -0.60
N GLY A 119 -25.23 -4.45 -0.33
CA GLY A 119 -24.65 -3.97 0.92
C GLY A 119 -23.56 -2.95 0.67
N LEU A 120 -23.41 -2.04 1.62
CA LEU A 120 -22.30 -1.13 1.73
C LEU A 120 -21.52 -1.47 3.00
N ASP A 121 -20.19 -1.46 2.92
CA ASP A 121 -19.35 -1.46 4.09
C ASP A 121 -18.40 -0.26 4.12
N THR A 122 -18.05 0.14 5.34
CA THR A 122 -16.97 1.07 5.62
C THR A 122 -16.14 0.49 6.74
N PHE A 123 -14.85 0.79 6.73
CA PHE A 123 -13.92 0.33 7.74
C PHE A 123 -12.85 1.38 7.99
N ALA A 124 -12.38 1.42 9.22
CA ALA A 124 -11.30 2.29 9.65
C ALA A 124 -10.51 1.64 10.78
N GLY A 125 -9.21 1.90 10.84
CA GLY A 125 -8.34 1.35 11.86
C GLY A 125 -6.88 1.68 11.62
N LEU A 126 -6.01 0.74 12.00
CA LEU A 126 -4.56 0.88 11.89
C LEU A 126 -4.02 -0.14 10.89
N GLY A 127 -3.14 0.32 10.02
CA GLY A 127 -2.38 -0.51 9.10
C GLY A 127 -0.90 -0.47 9.41
N TYR A 128 -0.21 -1.54 9.04
CA TYR A 128 1.24 -1.68 9.11
C TYR A 128 1.74 -2.12 7.74
N ALA A 129 2.49 -1.23 7.09
CA ALA A 129 3.11 -1.49 5.79
C ALA A 129 4.57 -1.91 5.99
N TRP A 130 4.99 -2.95 5.26
CA TRP A 130 6.36 -3.44 5.22
C TRP A 130 6.79 -3.51 3.75
N LEU A 131 7.94 -2.92 3.42
CA LEU A 131 8.47 -2.92 2.06
C LEU A 131 9.97 -3.20 2.09
N ASP A 132 10.38 -4.26 1.42
CA ASP A 132 11.77 -4.44 1.01
C ASP A 132 11.91 -4.00 -0.45
N LEU A 133 12.68 -2.94 -0.70
CA LEU A 133 12.93 -2.40 -2.04
C LEU A 133 14.39 -2.64 -2.41
N THR A 134 14.62 -3.18 -3.59
CA THR A 134 15.96 -3.43 -4.14
C THR A 134 16.07 -2.78 -5.51
N VAL A 135 17.10 -1.96 -5.69
CA VAL A 135 17.48 -1.37 -6.97
C VAL A 135 18.82 -1.97 -7.38
N SER A 136 18.88 -2.53 -8.58
CA SER A 136 20.09 -3.14 -9.12
C SER A 136 20.38 -2.68 -10.54
N SER A 137 21.66 -2.75 -10.91
CA SER A 137 22.20 -2.44 -12.22
C SER A 137 23.24 -3.51 -12.58
N MET A 138 23.93 -3.37 -13.72
CA MET A 138 25.01 -4.30 -14.10
C MET A 138 26.21 -4.29 -13.13
N SER A 139 26.47 -3.18 -12.44
CA SER A 139 27.70 -3.00 -11.65
C SER A 139 27.48 -2.84 -10.15
N GLN A 140 26.25 -2.56 -9.72
CA GLN A 140 25.94 -2.30 -8.30
C GLN A 140 24.48 -2.59 -7.97
N GLN A 141 24.23 -2.82 -6.68
CA GLN A 141 22.91 -3.08 -6.09
C GLN A 141 22.81 -2.39 -4.74
N ALA A 142 21.62 -1.92 -4.41
CA ALA A 142 21.26 -1.40 -3.09
C ALA A 142 19.88 -1.92 -2.68
N SER A 143 19.70 -2.14 -1.39
CA SER A 143 18.43 -2.55 -0.81
C SER A 143 18.12 -1.71 0.42
N GLN A 144 16.84 -1.42 0.62
CA GLN A 144 16.34 -0.70 1.79
C GLN A 144 15.06 -1.37 2.28
N HIS A 145 14.98 -1.49 3.60
CA HIS A 145 13.79 -1.93 4.30
C HIS A 145 13.02 -0.72 4.84
N PHE A 146 11.71 -0.71 4.64
CA PHE A 146 10.78 0.29 5.18
C PHE A 146 9.67 -0.39 5.97
N SER A 147 9.35 0.16 7.13
CA SER A 147 8.15 -0.22 7.86
C SER A 147 7.45 0.98 8.48
N ASN A 148 6.13 1.03 8.31
CA ASN A 148 5.33 2.19 8.68
C ASN A 148 4.02 1.74 9.31
N LEU A 149 3.72 2.30 10.48
CA LEU A 149 2.39 2.23 11.09
C LEU A 149 1.61 3.50 10.74
N GLY A 150 0.30 3.39 10.59
CA GLY A 150 -0.53 4.55 10.28
C GLY A 150 -2.02 4.23 10.22
N PRO A 151 -2.88 5.26 10.19
CA PRO A 151 -4.30 5.07 9.98
C PRO A 151 -4.59 4.49 8.59
N GLN A 152 -5.60 3.64 8.53
CA GLN A 152 -6.13 3.11 7.29
C GLN A 152 -7.66 3.11 7.32
N GLY A 153 -8.27 3.13 6.15
CA GLY A 153 -9.71 2.96 6.04
C GLY A 153 -10.18 2.88 4.60
N GLY A 154 -11.47 2.62 4.44
CA GLY A 154 -12.05 2.45 3.12
C GLY A 154 -13.55 2.19 3.14
N VAL A 155 -14.04 1.90 1.94
CA VAL A 155 -15.44 1.59 1.66
C VAL A 155 -15.55 0.43 0.69
N GLY A 156 -16.69 -0.23 0.70
CA GLY A 156 -16.97 -1.32 -0.21
C GLY A 156 -18.44 -1.50 -0.51
N LEU A 157 -18.66 -2.22 -1.60
CA LEU A 157 -19.97 -2.65 -2.08
C LEU A 157 -20.00 -4.16 -2.09
N ILE A 158 -21.16 -4.71 -1.73
CA ILE A 158 -21.40 -6.14 -1.66
C ILE A 158 -22.69 -6.42 -2.41
N TRP A 159 -22.64 -7.40 -3.30
CA TRP A 159 -23.82 -7.93 -3.95
C TRP A 159 -23.97 -9.41 -3.62
N ARG A 160 -24.98 -9.75 -2.82
CA ARG A 160 -25.35 -11.14 -2.54
C ARG A 160 -25.99 -11.72 -3.79
N LEU A 161 -25.35 -12.73 -4.38
CA LEU A 161 -25.83 -13.42 -5.57
C LEU A 161 -26.78 -14.56 -5.21
N ARG A 162 -26.44 -15.30 -4.15
CA ARG A 162 -27.23 -16.41 -3.56
C ARG A 162 -26.73 -16.66 -2.13
N PRO A 163 -27.41 -17.51 -1.33
CA PRO A 163 -26.92 -17.87 0.00
C PRO A 163 -25.47 -18.36 -0.05
N GLY A 164 -24.60 -17.74 0.75
CA GLY A 164 -23.17 -18.07 0.79
C GLY A 164 -22.32 -17.59 -0.38
N THR A 165 -22.87 -16.93 -1.42
CA THR A 165 -22.08 -16.37 -2.52
C THR A 165 -22.33 -14.87 -2.67
N SER A 166 -21.27 -14.08 -2.74
CA SER A 166 -21.36 -12.63 -2.98
C SER A 166 -20.25 -12.13 -3.90
N LEU A 167 -20.52 -11.06 -4.63
CA LEU A 167 -19.52 -10.23 -5.28
C LEU A 167 -19.20 -9.06 -4.34
N GLN A 168 -17.93 -8.78 -4.11
CA GLN A 168 -17.48 -7.70 -3.23
C GLN A 168 -16.49 -6.81 -3.97
N ALA A 169 -16.65 -5.50 -3.87
CA ALA A 169 -15.68 -4.52 -4.35
C ALA A 169 -15.29 -3.61 -3.19
N ARG A 170 -14.00 -3.37 -2.95
CA ARG A 170 -13.51 -2.47 -1.90
C ARG A 170 -12.44 -1.53 -2.44
N ILE A 171 -12.43 -0.32 -1.91
CA ILE A 171 -11.32 0.63 -2.05
C ILE A 171 -10.83 1.01 -0.66
N ALA A 172 -9.51 1.09 -0.48
CA ALA A 172 -8.88 1.40 0.80
C ALA A 172 -7.69 2.33 0.61
N GLY A 173 -7.38 3.10 1.65
CA GLY A 173 -6.20 3.93 1.73
C GLY A 173 -5.52 3.80 3.08
N PHE A 174 -4.20 3.96 3.06
CA PHE A 174 -3.30 4.02 4.20
C PHE A 174 -2.43 5.26 4.06
N VAL A 175 -2.17 5.93 5.18
CA VAL A 175 -1.21 7.04 5.25
C VAL A 175 -0.34 6.90 6.49
N SER A 176 0.91 7.31 6.38
CA SER A 176 1.84 7.41 7.51
C SER A 176 2.62 8.72 7.42
N ALA A 177 2.99 9.26 8.59
CA ALA A 177 3.82 10.46 8.71
C ALA A 177 5.30 10.14 8.85
N THR A 178 5.68 8.86 8.90
CA THR A 178 7.07 8.42 9.03
C THR A 178 7.71 8.15 7.67
N ASP A 179 9.03 8.19 7.64
CA ASP A 179 9.86 7.88 6.47
C ASP A 179 9.62 6.45 5.97
N GLY A 180 9.56 6.26 4.64
CA GLY A 180 9.27 4.98 4.00
C GLY A 180 7.96 4.98 3.22
N VAL A 181 7.12 3.95 3.40
CA VAL A 181 5.81 3.85 2.76
C VAL A 181 4.84 4.81 3.45
N ASN A 182 4.75 6.03 2.92
CA ASN A 182 3.94 7.09 3.51
C ASN A 182 2.49 7.10 3.01
N ARG A 183 2.22 6.46 1.87
CA ARG A 183 0.86 6.28 1.34
C ARG A 183 0.75 4.94 0.63
N ALA A 184 -0.34 4.22 0.88
CA ALA A 184 -0.76 3.10 0.05
C ALA A 184 -2.25 3.21 -0.29
N ALA A 185 -2.63 2.80 -1.49
CA ALA A 185 -4.01 2.70 -1.93
C ALA A 185 -4.25 1.30 -2.51
N ARG A 186 -5.45 0.76 -2.25
CA ARG A 186 -5.89 -0.56 -2.70
C ARG A 186 -7.25 -0.47 -3.36
N ALA A 187 -7.43 -1.17 -4.46
CA ALA A 187 -8.73 -1.47 -5.05
C ALA A 187 -8.84 -2.98 -5.28
N GLU A 188 -9.97 -3.56 -4.92
CA GLU A 188 -10.18 -5.01 -5.03
C GLU A 188 -11.60 -5.35 -5.49
N VAL A 189 -11.74 -6.41 -6.28
CA VAL A 189 -13.01 -7.03 -6.65
C VAL A 189 -12.88 -8.55 -6.47
N PHE A 190 -13.79 -9.14 -5.69
CA PHE A 190 -13.76 -10.55 -5.32
C PHE A 190 -15.11 -11.22 -5.50
N LEU A 191 -15.10 -12.42 -6.08
CA LEU A 191 -16.15 -13.40 -5.86
C LEU A 191 -15.85 -14.13 -4.54
N VAL A 192 -16.83 -14.18 -3.67
CA VAL A 192 -16.70 -14.66 -2.30
C VAL A 192 -17.68 -15.80 -2.09
N GLN A 193 -17.18 -16.95 -1.62
CA GLN A 193 -17.95 -18.16 -1.39
C GLN A 193 -17.72 -18.69 0.02
N ALA A 194 -18.80 -18.83 0.80
CA ALA A 194 -18.79 -19.54 2.06
C ALA A 194 -18.52 -21.03 1.80
N LEU A 195 -17.54 -21.59 2.50
CA LEU A 195 -17.22 -23.02 2.49
C LEU A 195 -17.79 -23.77 3.70
N GLY A 196 -18.25 -23.02 4.71
CA GLY A 196 -18.87 -23.52 5.93
C GLY A 196 -19.40 -22.37 6.76
N GLU A 197 -19.58 -22.57 8.07
CA GLU A 197 -20.14 -21.53 8.94
C GLU A 197 -19.17 -20.39 9.23
N ASN A 198 -17.87 -20.68 9.30
CA ASN A 198 -16.84 -19.73 9.73
C ASN A 198 -15.75 -19.51 8.69
N VAL A 199 -15.85 -20.15 7.51
CA VAL A 199 -14.77 -20.11 6.51
C VAL A 199 -15.33 -19.68 5.17
N THR A 200 -14.62 -18.74 4.56
CA THR A 200 -14.96 -18.14 3.28
C THR A 200 -13.73 -18.07 2.39
N VAL A 201 -13.88 -18.39 1.11
CA VAL A 201 -12.83 -18.17 0.09
C VAL A 201 -13.18 -16.96 -0.75
N ARG A 202 -12.17 -16.16 -1.10
CA ARG A 202 -12.27 -14.95 -1.92
C ARG A 202 -11.36 -15.11 -3.12
N ALA A 203 -11.90 -15.10 -4.34
CA ALA A 203 -11.10 -15.15 -5.57
C ALA A 203 -11.44 -13.95 -6.46
N GLY A 204 -10.44 -13.27 -7.00
CA GLY A 204 -10.68 -12.03 -7.72
C GLY A 204 -9.44 -11.34 -8.24
N TYR A 205 -9.51 -10.02 -8.30
CA TYR A 205 -8.44 -9.14 -8.77
C TYR A 205 -8.22 -8.02 -7.76
N ALA A 206 -6.96 -7.71 -7.49
CA ALA A 206 -6.59 -6.59 -6.65
C ALA A 206 -5.50 -5.75 -7.31
N ALA A 207 -5.54 -4.45 -7.04
CA ALA A 207 -4.56 -3.47 -7.48
C ALA A 207 -4.12 -2.61 -6.30
N TRP A 208 -2.84 -2.29 -6.27
CA TRP A 208 -2.19 -1.53 -5.22
C TRP A 208 -1.30 -0.44 -5.83
N GLU A 209 -1.23 0.68 -5.12
CA GLU A 209 -0.22 1.70 -5.34
C GLU A 209 0.40 2.06 -3.98
N ALA A 210 1.72 1.86 -3.82
CA ALA A 210 2.48 2.26 -2.64
C ALA A 210 3.48 3.36 -3.01
N LYS A 211 3.63 4.37 -2.14
CA LYS A 211 4.50 5.52 -2.37
C LYS A 211 5.35 5.80 -1.14
N GLY A 212 6.52 6.35 -1.39
CA GLY A 212 7.39 6.96 -0.38
C GLY A 212 7.95 8.28 -0.88
N GLN A 213 8.31 9.16 0.06
CA GLN A 213 8.89 10.47 -0.24
C GLN A 213 10.41 10.40 -0.32
N ALA A 214 11.00 11.38 -1.02
CA ALA A 214 12.44 11.52 -1.09
C ALA A 214 13.00 11.96 0.27
N LEU A 215 14.15 11.39 0.63
CA LEU A 215 14.98 11.69 1.80
C LEU A 215 16.42 11.93 1.33
N PRO A 216 17.33 12.46 2.19
CA PRO A 216 18.70 12.77 1.78
C PRO A 216 19.46 11.61 1.12
N ASP A 217 19.15 10.37 1.50
CA ASP A 217 19.80 9.14 1.08
C ASP A 217 18.91 8.22 0.24
N ILE A 218 17.70 8.67 -0.11
CA ILE A 218 16.67 7.86 -0.77
C ILE A 218 15.84 8.72 -1.74
N SER A 219 15.78 8.34 -3.01
CA SER A 219 14.84 8.90 -3.98
C SER A 219 13.39 8.57 -3.61
N ASP A 220 12.45 9.43 -3.98
CA ASP A 220 11.04 9.06 -3.85
C ASP A 220 10.74 7.78 -4.66
N PHE A 221 9.74 7.02 -4.24
CA PHE A 221 9.38 5.79 -4.93
C PHE A 221 7.88 5.66 -5.16
N ARG A 222 7.54 4.95 -6.23
CA ARG A 222 6.17 4.54 -6.55
C ARG A 222 6.18 3.10 -7.03
N LEU A 223 5.40 2.27 -6.35
CA LEU A 223 5.18 0.88 -6.71
C LEU A 223 3.72 0.73 -7.10
N ARG A 224 3.46 0.18 -8.29
CA ARG A 224 2.13 -0.15 -8.78
C ARG A 224 2.10 -1.62 -9.08
N PHE A 225 1.17 -2.33 -8.47
CA PHE A 225 1.08 -3.75 -8.75
C PHE A 225 -0.33 -4.26 -8.67
N SER A 226 -0.63 -5.24 -9.49
CA SER A 226 -1.95 -5.82 -9.58
C SER A 226 -1.91 -7.25 -10.10
N GLY A 227 -3.00 -7.96 -9.91
CA GLY A 227 -3.12 -9.30 -10.44
C GLY A 227 -4.19 -10.14 -9.76
N ALA A 228 -4.12 -11.44 -10.01
CA ALA A 228 -5.05 -12.41 -9.46
C ALA A 228 -4.88 -12.48 -7.93
N ALA A 229 -5.98 -12.39 -7.21
CA ALA A 229 -5.98 -12.39 -5.76
C ALA A 229 -6.77 -13.59 -5.23
N LEU A 230 -6.23 -14.23 -4.20
CA LEU A 230 -6.86 -15.35 -3.50
C LEU A 230 -6.76 -15.12 -1.99
N GLY A 231 -7.90 -15.05 -1.34
CA GLY A 231 -8.02 -14.80 0.09
C GLY A 231 -8.74 -15.93 0.81
N LEU A 232 -8.26 -16.26 2.01
CA LEU A 232 -9.01 -17.05 2.99
C LEU A 232 -9.55 -16.13 4.08
N GLN A 233 -10.80 -16.30 4.47
CA GLN A 233 -11.43 -15.52 5.51
C GLN A 233 -12.04 -16.42 6.59
N PHE A 234 -11.78 -16.06 7.85
CA PHE A 234 -12.31 -16.72 9.04
C PHE A 234 -13.26 -15.77 9.77
N ASP A 235 -14.50 -16.18 9.96
CA ASP A 235 -15.58 -15.36 10.51
C ASP A 235 -16.09 -15.93 11.83
N PHE A 236 -16.01 -15.15 12.89
CA PHE A 236 -16.43 -15.53 14.24
C PHE A 236 -17.62 -14.70 14.70
N SER A 237 -18.45 -15.30 15.55
CA SER A 237 -19.51 -14.61 16.29
C SER A 237 -19.41 -14.98 17.77
N PRO A 238 -19.69 -14.02 18.67
CA PRO A 238 -19.82 -14.30 20.10
C PRO A 238 -21.03 -15.18 20.41
#